data_AF-A0AAE0C9A4-F1
#
_entry.id   AF-A0AAE0C9A4-F1
#
_cell.length_a   1.000
_cell.length_b   1.000
_cell.length_c   1.000
_cell.angle_alpha   90.00
_cell.angle_beta   90.00
_cell.angle_gamma   90.00
#
_symmetry.space_group_name_H-M   'P 1'
#
loop_
_entity.id
_entity.type
_entity.pdbx_description
1 polymer ?
#
loop_
_entity_poly.entity_id
_entity_poly.type
_entity_poly.pdbx_seq_one_letter_code
_entity_poly.pdbx_strand_id
1 'polypeptide(L)'
;MSPENAKKLPHLNAFLERAHQDPAGLARHLHQSSNATIANDVTVGTKKANAADTLPVVVAHGMGDSCFNSGMKSITEASGNRLGVYATCIPTADNWITDTIGGFLKNMDKSVEYFAKRVRADPKLKNGFNAFGLSQGNNVIRGYITKYNDPPVHTFMSICGINAGVGAFPECSPSTPVVGSVCSAITEVLGDLAYLEIAQDILFQADYFRDPKKVCFQSVKSTRRRRRVPAGLMRTEPGQKPVVAGVNVVDKSGA
;
A
#
# COMPACT_ATOMS: atom_id res chain seq x y z
N MET A 1 -13.90 -19.79 -0.99
CA MET A 1 -12.78 -20.39 -0.23
C MET A 1 -13.00 -21.91 -0.15
N SER A 2 -11.98 -22.76 0.03
CA SER A 2 -12.21 -24.20 0.29
C SER A 2 -12.78 -24.44 1.70
N PRO A 3 -13.58 -25.49 1.96
CA PRO A 3 -14.11 -25.78 3.30
C PRO A 3 -13.03 -25.98 4.38
N GLU A 4 -11.84 -26.48 4.02
CA GLU A 4 -10.73 -26.62 4.96
C GLU A 4 -10.14 -25.26 5.37
N ASN A 5 -9.82 -24.41 4.39
CA ASN A 5 -9.33 -23.05 4.66
C ASN A 5 -10.37 -22.18 5.38
N ALA A 6 -11.67 -22.34 5.11
CA ALA A 6 -12.73 -21.63 5.82
C ALA A 6 -12.81 -22.01 7.31
N LYS A 7 -12.39 -23.24 7.68
CA LYS A 7 -12.23 -23.64 9.09
C LYS A 7 -10.95 -23.12 9.73
N LYS A 8 -9.90 -22.88 8.94
CA LYS A 8 -8.61 -22.33 9.42
C LYS A 8 -8.64 -20.80 9.57
N LEU A 9 -9.46 -20.12 8.78
CA LEU A 9 -9.57 -18.66 8.72
C LEU A 9 -11.05 -18.19 8.78
N PRO A 10 -11.82 -18.55 9.84
CA PRO A 10 -13.23 -18.18 9.96
C PRO A 10 -13.48 -16.67 9.95
N HIS A 11 -12.60 -15.83 10.52
CA HIS A 11 -12.77 -14.38 10.53
C HIS A 11 -12.50 -13.76 9.15
N LEU A 12 -11.45 -14.20 8.44
CA LEU A 12 -11.23 -13.80 7.04
C LEU A 12 -12.38 -14.26 6.14
N ASN A 13 -12.91 -15.47 6.36
CA ASN A 13 -14.07 -15.96 5.61
C ASN A 13 -15.32 -15.09 5.88
N ALA A 14 -15.59 -14.71 7.13
CA ALA A 14 -16.69 -13.81 7.46
C ALA A 14 -16.51 -12.40 6.87
N PHE A 15 -15.28 -11.89 6.81
CA PHE A 15 -14.95 -10.60 6.17
C PHE A 15 -15.19 -10.65 4.65
N LEU A 16 -14.80 -11.74 3.99
CA LEU A 16 -15.06 -12.00 2.57
C LEU A 16 -16.56 -12.13 2.27
N GLU A 17 -17.29 -12.93 3.05
CA GLU A 17 -18.75 -13.05 2.91
C GLU A 17 -19.45 -11.69 3.05
N ARG A 18 -19.05 -10.88 4.03
CA ARG A 18 -19.59 -9.52 4.19
C ARG A 18 -19.24 -8.61 3.00
N ALA A 19 -18.05 -8.76 2.41
CA ALA A 19 -17.66 -8.00 1.22
C ALA A 19 -18.47 -8.38 -0.03
N HIS A 20 -18.95 -9.62 -0.11
CA HIS A 20 -19.87 -10.07 -1.16
C HIS A 20 -21.33 -9.67 -0.91
N GLN A 21 -21.79 -9.76 0.34
CA GLN A 21 -23.21 -9.58 0.70
C GLN A 21 -23.60 -8.11 0.92
N ASP A 22 -22.73 -7.30 1.54
CA ASP A 22 -22.97 -5.88 1.80
C ASP A 22 -21.67 -5.05 1.62
N PRO A 23 -21.18 -4.89 0.39
CA PRO A 23 -19.99 -4.08 0.13
C PRO A 23 -20.17 -2.61 0.55
N ALA A 24 -21.37 -2.04 0.41
CA ALA A 24 -21.62 -0.63 0.72
C ALA A 24 -21.63 -0.35 2.24
N GLY A 25 -22.19 -1.23 3.06
CA GLY A 25 -22.10 -1.14 4.52
C GLY A 25 -20.75 -1.60 5.05
N LEU A 26 -20.04 -2.52 4.37
CA LEU A 26 -18.67 -2.85 4.72
C LEU A 26 -17.73 -1.67 4.49
N ALA A 27 -17.77 -1.01 3.33
CA ALA A 27 -16.93 0.16 3.05
C ALA A 27 -17.17 1.31 4.05
N ARG A 28 -18.44 1.59 4.41
CA ARG A 28 -18.78 2.55 5.47
C ARG A 28 -18.19 2.14 6.83
N HIS A 29 -18.31 0.87 7.20
CA HIS A 29 -17.76 0.35 8.45
C HIS A 29 -16.23 0.41 8.50
N LEU A 30 -15.55 0.11 7.39
CA LEU A 30 -14.10 0.23 7.27
C LEU A 30 -13.67 1.69 7.41
N HIS A 31 -14.29 2.60 6.65
CA HIS A 31 -14.00 4.04 6.68
C HIS A 31 -14.21 4.69 8.06
N GLN A 32 -15.15 4.16 8.87
CA GLN A 32 -15.43 4.62 10.22
C GLN A 32 -14.63 3.87 11.32
N SER A 33 -13.82 2.87 10.96
CA SER A 33 -13.07 2.07 11.93
C SER A 33 -11.76 2.77 12.35
N SER A 34 -11.31 2.56 13.59
CA SER A 34 -9.99 3.02 14.07
C SER A 34 -8.83 2.47 13.23
N ASN A 35 -9.03 1.30 12.62
CA ASN A 35 -8.05 0.64 11.74
C ASN A 35 -7.84 1.38 10.40
N ALA A 36 -8.75 2.27 10.00
CA ALA A 36 -8.61 3.09 8.81
C ALA A 36 -7.98 4.44 9.17
N THR A 37 -6.74 4.65 8.77
CA THR A 37 -6.09 5.97 8.89
C THR A 37 -6.56 6.86 7.74
N ILE A 38 -7.79 7.36 7.85
CA ILE A 38 -8.37 8.31 6.90
C ILE A 38 -7.60 9.63 6.95
N ALA A 39 -7.14 10.11 5.80
CA ALA A 39 -6.57 11.44 5.68
C ALA A 39 -7.60 12.52 6.07
N ASN A 40 -7.19 13.47 6.90
CA ASN A 40 -7.94 14.70 7.13
C ASN A 40 -7.76 15.66 5.95
N ASP A 41 -8.74 16.54 5.74
CA ASP A 41 -8.62 17.66 4.81
C ASP A 41 -7.48 18.60 5.25
N VAL A 42 -6.70 19.10 4.29
CA VAL A 42 -5.55 19.98 4.51
C VAL A 42 -5.69 21.28 3.73
N THR A 43 -5.42 22.40 4.40
CA THR A 43 -5.31 23.71 3.76
C THR A 43 -3.85 24.15 3.79
N VAL A 44 -3.24 24.28 2.61
CA VAL A 44 -1.88 24.83 2.46
C VAL A 44 -1.94 26.11 1.64
N GLY A 45 -1.17 27.12 2.05
CA GLY A 45 -1.04 28.36 1.30
C GLY A 45 -0.47 28.12 -0.10
N THR A 46 -1.00 28.83 -1.09
CA THR A 46 -0.48 28.79 -2.45
C THR A 46 0.91 29.42 -2.51
N LYS A 47 1.88 28.68 -3.05
CA LYS A 47 3.13 29.27 -3.55
C LYS A 47 3.15 29.09 -5.06
N LYS A 48 3.21 30.21 -5.77
CA LYS A 48 3.37 30.23 -7.24
C LYS A 48 4.73 29.63 -7.57
N ALA A 49 4.76 28.46 -8.20
CA ALA A 49 5.99 27.87 -8.69
C ALA A 49 6.41 28.56 -9.99
N ASN A 50 7.72 28.61 -10.25
CA ASN A 50 8.23 28.94 -11.57
C ASN A 50 7.95 27.74 -12.48
N ALA A 51 7.18 27.95 -13.55
CA ALA A 51 6.58 26.89 -14.37
C ALA A 51 7.56 26.21 -15.35
N ALA A 52 8.85 26.09 -14.99
CA ALA A 52 9.87 25.41 -15.77
C ALA A 52 10.14 24.00 -15.19
N ASP A 53 9.87 22.98 -16.00
CA ASP A 53 10.31 21.58 -15.82
C ASP A 53 9.97 20.86 -14.51
N THR A 54 8.80 21.13 -13.92
CA THR A 54 8.30 20.35 -12.77
C THR A 54 7.32 19.25 -13.20
N LEU A 55 7.72 18.00 -12.95
CA LEU A 55 6.93 16.80 -13.24
C LEU A 55 5.63 16.71 -12.40
N PRO A 56 4.58 16.03 -12.90
CA PRO A 56 3.36 15.75 -12.12
C PRO A 56 3.62 15.03 -10.80
N VAL A 57 2.64 15.07 -9.89
CA VAL A 57 2.66 14.33 -8.63
C VAL A 57 1.57 13.26 -8.58
N VAL A 58 1.97 12.00 -8.34
CA VAL A 58 1.06 10.89 -8.09
C VAL A 58 1.00 10.57 -6.60
N VAL A 59 -0.21 10.42 -6.07
CA VAL A 59 -0.46 10.07 -4.66
C VAL A 59 -1.06 8.66 -4.57
N ALA A 60 -0.60 7.88 -3.59
CA ALA A 60 -1.22 6.60 -3.20
C ALA A 60 -1.67 6.64 -1.72
N HIS A 61 -2.94 6.30 -1.48
CA HIS A 61 -3.55 6.31 -0.15
C HIS A 61 -3.13 5.13 0.73
N GLY A 62 -3.44 5.21 2.03
CA GLY A 62 -3.17 4.18 3.03
C GLY A 62 -4.30 3.15 3.19
N MET A 63 -4.12 2.28 4.19
CA MET A 63 -5.09 1.25 4.59
C MET A 63 -6.43 1.87 5.01
N GLY A 64 -7.53 1.39 4.43
CA GLY A 64 -8.90 1.84 4.74
C GLY A 64 -9.28 3.25 4.26
N ASP A 65 -8.32 4.01 3.74
CA ASP A 65 -8.57 5.25 3.02
C ASP A 65 -8.86 4.96 1.53
N SER A 66 -9.12 6.00 0.73
CA SER A 66 -9.42 5.91 -0.69
C SER A 66 -9.15 7.23 -1.40
N CYS A 67 -8.71 7.19 -2.66
CA CYS A 67 -8.56 8.40 -3.48
C CYS A 67 -9.88 9.17 -3.71
N PHE A 68 -11.02 8.57 -3.40
CA PHE A 68 -12.34 9.20 -3.49
C PHE A 68 -12.72 10.03 -2.24
N ASN A 69 -11.98 9.91 -1.12
CA ASN A 69 -12.22 10.67 0.11
C ASN A 69 -11.79 12.14 0.00
N SER A 70 -12.38 13.01 0.82
CA SER A 70 -12.07 14.46 0.82
C SER A 70 -10.61 14.73 1.19
N GLY A 71 -10.09 14.07 2.22
CA GLY A 71 -8.71 14.26 2.67
C GLY A 71 -7.68 13.89 1.62
N MET A 72 -7.86 12.75 0.93
CA MET A 72 -6.97 12.36 -0.16
C MET A 72 -7.03 13.31 -1.37
N LYS A 73 -8.22 13.81 -1.73
CA LYS A 73 -8.38 14.86 -2.75
C LYS A 73 -7.68 16.14 -2.34
N SER A 74 -7.94 16.59 -1.11
CA SER A 74 -7.37 17.80 -0.51
C SER A 74 -5.84 17.74 -0.44
N ILE A 75 -5.25 16.62 0.00
CA ILE A 75 -3.78 16.39 -0.01
C ILE A 75 -3.21 16.42 -1.43
N THR A 76 -3.94 15.87 -2.40
CA THR A 76 -3.52 15.86 -3.82
C THR A 76 -3.55 17.26 -4.42
N GLU A 77 -4.65 17.99 -4.23
CA GLU A 77 -4.82 19.38 -4.68
C GLU A 77 -3.81 20.31 -4.00
N ALA A 78 -3.62 20.17 -2.68
CA ALA A 78 -2.59 20.86 -1.91
C ALA A 78 -1.19 20.65 -2.51
N SER A 79 -0.85 19.42 -2.89
CA SER A 79 0.45 19.08 -3.49
C SER A 79 0.63 19.72 -4.86
N GLY A 80 -0.38 19.63 -5.74
CA GLY A 80 -0.37 20.28 -7.06
C GLY A 80 -0.28 21.80 -6.96
N ASN A 81 -1.13 22.42 -6.14
CA ASN A 81 -1.18 23.86 -5.92
C ASN A 81 0.12 24.41 -5.30
N ARG A 82 0.77 23.65 -4.42
CA ARG A 82 2.02 24.04 -3.76
C ARG A 82 3.24 23.99 -4.70
N LEU A 83 3.17 23.18 -5.76
CA LEU A 83 4.24 22.94 -6.73
C LEU A 83 3.96 23.50 -8.13
N GLY A 84 2.74 24.01 -8.38
CA GLY A 84 2.31 24.51 -9.68
C GLY A 84 2.20 23.44 -10.77
N VAL A 85 1.96 22.17 -10.39
CA VAL A 85 1.92 21.02 -11.31
C VAL A 85 0.59 20.29 -11.28
N TYR A 86 0.36 19.44 -12.29
CA TYR A 86 -0.69 18.44 -12.22
C TYR A 86 -0.43 17.46 -11.07
N ALA A 87 -1.43 17.22 -10.23
CA ALA A 87 -1.40 16.20 -9.19
C ALA A 87 -2.63 15.30 -9.28
N THR A 88 -2.47 14.02 -8.97
CA THR A 88 -3.56 13.02 -9.03
C THR A 88 -3.36 11.91 -8.00
N CYS A 89 -4.45 11.47 -7.38
CA CYS A 89 -4.45 10.27 -6.54
C CYS A 89 -4.89 9.10 -7.41
N ILE A 90 -4.05 8.07 -7.51
CA ILE A 90 -4.34 6.89 -8.34
C ILE A 90 -4.94 5.80 -7.45
N PRO A 91 -6.25 5.49 -7.59
CA PRO A 91 -6.90 4.43 -6.80
C PRO A 91 -6.46 3.05 -7.27
N THR A 92 -6.64 2.07 -6.38
CA THR A 92 -6.44 0.65 -6.70
C THR A 92 -7.75 -0.04 -7.13
N ALA A 93 -8.88 0.69 -7.19
CA ALA A 93 -10.15 0.22 -7.75
C ALA A 93 -10.98 1.33 -8.44
N ASP A 94 -12.20 1.00 -8.86
CA ASP A 94 -13.02 1.86 -9.73
C ASP A 94 -13.82 2.94 -9.01
N ASN A 95 -14.15 2.73 -7.73
CA ASN A 95 -14.98 3.64 -6.94
C ASN A 95 -14.64 3.54 -5.45
N TRP A 96 -15.14 4.50 -4.67
CA TRP A 96 -14.92 4.59 -3.22
C TRP A 96 -15.12 3.26 -2.47
N ILE A 97 -16.20 2.52 -2.76
CA ILE A 97 -16.52 1.24 -2.10
C ILE A 97 -15.42 0.21 -2.35
N THR A 98 -15.10 -0.01 -3.63
CA THR A 98 -14.14 -1.03 -4.06
C THR A 98 -12.69 -0.68 -3.76
N ASP A 99 -12.38 0.62 -3.66
CA ASP A 99 -11.04 1.14 -3.34
C ASP A 99 -10.78 1.02 -1.82
N THR A 100 -11.77 1.38 -1.00
CA THR A 100 -11.75 1.21 0.46
C THR A 100 -11.64 -0.27 0.86
N ILE A 101 -12.48 -1.14 0.27
CA ILE A 101 -12.40 -2.59 0.51
C ILE A 101 -11.09 -3.16 -0.06
N GLY A 102 -10.64 -2.68 -1.22
CA GLY A 102 -9.40 -3.07 -1.87
C GLY A 102 -8.15 -2.77 -1.03
N GLY A 103 -8.18 -1.75 -0.17
CA GLY A 103 -7.14 -1.51 0.83
C GLY A 103 -6.92 -2.69 1.80
N PHE A 104 -7.88 -3.61 1.91
CA PHE A 104 -7.75 -4.85 2.70
C PHE A 104 -7.81 -6.09 1.80
N LEU A 105 -8.94 -6.32 1.11
CA LEU A 105 -9.25 -7.54 0.38
C LEU A 105 -8.79 -7.51 -1.08
N LYS A 106 -7.57 -7.01 -1.31
CA LYS A 106 -6.85 -7.16 -2.57
C LYS A 106 -5.36 -7.30 -2.28
N ASN A 107 -4.73 -8.38 -2.74
CA ASN A 107 -3.29 -8.54 -2.55
C ASN A 107 -2.47 -7.43 -3.25
N MET A 108 -1.23 -7.26 -2.79
CA MET A 108 -0.33 -6.21 -3.24
C MET A 108 -0.07 -6.30 -4.74
N ASP A 109 0.10 -7.51 -5.27
CA ASP A 109 0.36 -7.74 -6.69
C ASP A 109 -0.78 -7.25 -7.60
N LYS A 110 -2.03 -7.62 -7.28
CA LYS A 110 -3.23 -7.15 -8.00
C LYS A 110 -3.42 -5.64 -7.85
N SER A 111 -3.08 -5.09 -6.68
CA SER A 111 -3.17 -3.65 -6.40
C SER A 111 -2.15 -2.84 -7.21
N VAL A 112 -0.91 -3.32 -7.30
CA VAL A 112 0.18 -2.71 -8.11
C VAL A 112 -0.12 -2.82 -9.61
N GLU A 113 -0.64 -3.96 -10.09
CA GLU A 113 -1.07 -4.10 -11.49
C GLU A 113 -2.19 -3.11 -11.83
N TYR A 114 -3.18 -2.95 -10.95
CA TYR A 114 -4.28 -2.02 -11.15
C TYR A 114 -3.78 -0.56 -11.18
N PHE A 115 -2.94 -0.18 -10.20
CA PHE A 115 -2.29 1.12 -10.15
C PHE A 115 -1.49 1.40 -11.44
N ALA A 116 -0.71 0.43 -11.91
CA ALA A 116 0.06 0.55 -13.16
C ALA A 116 -0.83 0.80 -14.39
N LYS A 117 -1.96 0.11 -14.49
CA LYS A 117 -2.95 0.34 -15.57
C LYS A 117 -3.52 1.76 -15.52
N ARG A 118 -3.87 2.25 -14.32
CA ARG A 118 -4.40 3.62 -14.14
C ARG A 118 -3.35 4.70 -14.43
N VAL A 119 -2.10 4.52 -14.00
CA VAL A 119 -0.99 5.43 -14.33
C VAL A 119 -0.77 5.53 -15.85
N ARG A 120 -0.74 4.39 -16.55
CA ARG A 120 -0.56 4.35 -18.02
C ARG A 120 -1.75 4.91 -18.80
N ALA A 121 -2.94 4.90 -18.23
CA ALA A 121 -4.14 5.46 -18.84
C ALA A 121 -4.20 7.00 -18.74
N ASP A 122 -3.38 7.63 -17.89
CA ASP A 122 -3.34 9.09 -17.74
C ASP A 122 -2.29 9.72 -18.71
N PRO A 123 -2.72 10.43 -19.76
CA PRO A 123 -1.81 11.02 -20.73
C PRO A 123 -0.93 12.14 -20.16
N LYS A 124 -1.24 12.66 -18.95
CA LYS A 124 -0.41 13.68 -18.28
C LYS A 124 0.80 13.06 -17.58
N LEU A 125 0.76 11.77 -17.25
CA LEU A 125 1.85 11.05 -16.58
C LEU A 125 2.86 10.43 -17.55
N LYS A 126 2.57 10.42 -18.86
CA LYS A 126 3.33 9.71 -19.91
C LYS A 126 4.83 10.05 -19.99
N ASN A 127 5.24 11.24 -19.52
CA ASN A 127 6.63 11.71 -19.55
C ASN A 127 7.37 11.45 -18.22
N GLY A 128 6.76 10.68 -17.31
CA GLY A 128 7.26 10.47 -15.95
C GLY A 128 6.60 11.40 -14.93
N PHE A 129 6.77 11.07 -13.65
CA PHE A 129 6.15 11.78 -12.52
C PHE A 129 6.97 11.64 -11.23
N ASN A 130 6.72 12.52 -10.27
CA ASN A 130 7.10 12.33 -8.88
C ASN A 130 5.94 11.63 -8.14
N ALA A 131 6.21 10.88 -7.08
CA ALA A 131 5.20 10.16 -6.33
C ALA A 131 5.41 10.23 -4.82
N PHE A 132 4.32 10.18 -4.06
CA PHE A 132 4.39 9.90 -2.62
C PHE A 132 3.27 8.97 -2.15
N GLY A 133 3.61 8.10 -1.20
CA GLY A 133 2.69 7.13 -0.62
C GLY A 133 2.45 7.41 0.86
N LEU A 134 1.22 7.21 1.31
CA LEU A 134 0.84 7.22 2.73
C LEU A 134 0.71 5.77 3.21
N SER A 135 1.36 5.39 4.32
CA SER A 135 1.21 4.06 4.93
C SER A 135 1.42 2.91 3.91
N GLN A 136 0.44 2.04 3.65
CA GLN A 136 0.54 0.95 2.67
C GLN A 136 0.66 1.40 1.20
N GLY A 137 0.25 2.64 0.86
CA GLY A 137 0.40 3.20 -0.49
C GLY A 137 1.86 3.23 -0.97
N ASN A 138 2.80 3.21 -0.02
CA ASN A 138 4.22 3.06 -0.27
C ASN A 138 4.59 1.71 -0.90
N ASN A 139 3.93 0.62 -0.51
CA ASN A 139 4.13 -0.69 -1.15
C ASN A 139 3.57 -0.69 -2.57
N VAL A 140 2.47 0.04 -2.83
CA VAL A 140 1.89 0.17 -4.18
C VAL A 140 2.85 0.92 -5.10
N ILE A 141 3.36 2.08 -4.70
CA ILE A 141 4.31 2.86 -5.51
C ILE A 141 5.65 2.13 -5.65
N ARG A 142 6.20 1.56 -4.56
CA ARG A 142 7.43 0.77 -4.61
C ARG A 142 7.29 -0.46 -5.51
N GLY A 143 6.14 -1.14 -5.46
CA GLY A 143 5.81 -2.26 -6.34
C GLY A 143 5.74 -1.81 -7.80
N TYR A 144 5.13 -0.65 -8.08
CA TYR A 144 5.08 -0.07 -9.41
C TYR A 144 6.49 0.22 -9.96
N ILE A 145 7.34 0.87 -9.17
CA ILE A 145 8.76 1.13 -9.51
C ILE A 145 9.53 -0.17 -9.73
N THR A 146 9.21 -1.23 -8.99
CA THR A 146 9.93 -2.52 -9.10
C THR A 146 9.47 -3.36 -10.32
N LYS A 147 8.19 -3.28 -10.70
CA LYS A 147 7.58 -4.17 -11.71
C LYS A 147 7.31 -3.53 -13.06
N TYR A 148 7.13 -2.21 -13.11
CA TYR A 148 6.66 -1.50 -14.29
C TYR A 148 7.55 -0.28 -14.60
N ASN A 149 7.58 0.71 -13.69
CA ASN A 149 8.31 1.99 -13.81
C ASN A 149 8.23 2.66 -15.19
N ASP A 150 7.06 2.55 -15.83
CA ASP A 150 6.79 3.00 -17.19
C ASP A 150 5.33 3.48 -17.27
N PRO A 151 5.08 4.80 -17.34
CA PRO A 151 6.07 5.90 -17.29
C PRO A 151 6.89 6.00 -15.98
N PRO A 152 8.10 6.57 -16.00
CA PRO A 152 9.06 6.48 -14.89
C PRO A 152 8.70 7.34 -13.68
N VAL A 153 8.96 6.83 -12.47
CA VAL A 153 8.96 7.63 -11.24
C VAL A 153 10.33 8.25 -11.04
N HIS A 154 10.41 9.57 -10.96
CA HIS A 154 11.67 10.31 -10.78
C HIS A 154 12.04 10.49 -9.31
N THR A 155 11.07 10.90 -8.48
CA THR A 155 11.23 11.01 -7.02
C THR A 155 10.12 10.22 -6.35
N PHE A 156 10.47 9.38 -5.37
CA PHE A 156 9.51 8.70 -4.50
C PHE A 156 9.72 9.13 -3.05
N MET A 157 8.71 9.76 -2.45
CA MET A 157 8.69 10.10 -1.02
C MET A 157 7.82 9.11 -0.25
N SER A 158 8.40 8.44 0.73
CA SER A 158 7.71 7.41 1.52
C SER A 158 7.25 7.94 2.87
N ILE A 159 5.99 8.35 2.99
CA ILE A 159 5.43 8.91 4.23
C ILE A 159 4.85 7.79 5.10
N CYS A 160 5.46 7.57 6.28
CA CYS A 160 5.09 6.51 7.23
C CYS A 160 5.02 5.11 6.60
N GLY A 161 5.88 4.83 5.61
CA GLY A 161 5.83 3.63 4.78
C GLY A 161 6.47 2.39 5.38
N ILE A 162 5.71 1.30 5.37
CA ILE A 162 6.07 -0.06 5.86
C ILE A 162 6.93 -0.85 4.87
N ASN A 163 8.01 -0.23 4.37
CA ASN A 163 8.87 -0.77 3.29
C ASN A 163 9.57 -2.10 3.61
N ALA A 164 9.76 -2.42 4.90
CA ALA A 164 10.39 -3.66 5.36
C ALA A 164 9.39 -4.76 5.77
N GLY A 165 8.09 -4.45 5.74
CA GLY A 165 7.02 -5.21 6.37
C GLY A 165 6.77 -4.81 7.83
N VAL A 166 5.82 -5.48 8.50
CA VAL A 166 5.51 -5.29 9.92
C VAL A 166 5.53 -6.62 10.68
N GLY A 167 6.06 -6.63 11.90
CA GLY A 167 6.06 -7.81 12.78
C GLY A 167 4.78 -7.97 13.63
N ALA A 168 3.94 -6.94 13.66
CA ALA A 168 2.63 -6.91 14.30
C ALA A 168 1.78 -5.83 13.62
N PHE A 169 0.45 -5.96 13.66
CA PHE A 169 -0.46 -4.89 13.25
C PHE A 169 -0.74 -3.97 14.44
N PRO A 170 -0.62 -2.63 14.28
CA PRO A 170 -1.01 -1.67 15.30
C PRO A 170 -2.47 -1.87 15.73
N GLU A 171 -2.76 -1.59 17.00
CA GLU A 171 -4.10 -1.61 17.62
C GLU A 171 -4.86 -2.95 17.65
N CYS A 172 -4.34 -4.00 17.02
CA CYS A 172 -4.87 -5.37 17.10
C CYS A 172 -4.09 -6.26 18.09
N SER A 173 -3.94 -5.79 19.34
CA SER A 173 -3.37 -6.62 20.43
C SER A 173 -4.45 -7.50 21.07
N PRO A 174 -4.16 -8.77 21.46
CA PRO A 174 -5.06 -9.59 22.28
C PRO A 174 -5.44 -8.96 23.63
N SER A 175 -4.72 -7.94 24.08
CA SER A 175 -4.93 -7.22 25.35
C SER A 175 -5.53 -5.82 25.20
N THR A 176 -5.84 -5.35 23.99
CA THR A 176 -6.60 -4.10 23.77
C THR A 176 -8.06 -4.43 23.41
N PRO A 177 -9.07 -3.98 24.17
CA PRO A 177 -10.48 -4.32 23.92
C PRO A 177 -11.12 -3.47 22.80
N VAL A 178 -10.54 -3.51 21.58
CA VAL A 178 -10.75 -2.58 20.45
C VAL A 178 -10.34 -3.27 19.12
N VAL A 179 -11.07 -3.27 17.97
CA VAL A 179 -12.53 -3.33 17.71
C VAL A 179 -12.81 -4.25 16.49
N GLY A 180 -13.91 -5.02 16.51
CA GLY A 180 -14.65 -5.42 15.30
C GLY A 180 -14.12 -6.57 14.43
N SER A 181 -14.98 -7.01 13.50
CA SER A 181 -14.76 -8.16 12.60
C SER A 181 -13.48 -8.09 11.75
N VAL A 182 -13.05 -6.88 11.40
CA VAL A 182 -11.89 -6.62 10.53
C VAL A 182 -10.58 -6.78 11.31
N CYS A 183 -10.50 -6.25 12.54
CA CYS A 183 -9.36 -6.54 13.40
C CYS A 183 -9.28 -8.02 13.72
N SER A 184 -10.42 -8.70 13.94
CA SER A 184 -10.43 -10.15 14.15
C SER A 184 -9.84 -10.93 12.97
N ALA A 185 -10.16 -10.54 11.72
CA ALA A 185 -9.60 -11.16 10.51
C ALA A 185 -8.09 -10.87 10.33
N ILE A 186 -7.61 -9.68 10.69
CA ILE A 186 -6.19 -9.31 10.62
C ILE A 186 -5.40 -9.99 11.75
N THR A 187 -5.95 -10.08 12.95
CA THR A 187 -5.38 -10.79 14.11
C THR A 187 -5.32 -12.30 13.87
N GLU A 188 -6.35 -12.88 13.25
CA GLU A 188 -6.39 -14.29 12.86
C GLU A 188 -5.21 -14.68 11.96
N VAL A 189 -4.76 -13.79 11.06
CA VAL A 189 -3.59 -14.06 10.22
C VAL A 189 -2.24 -13.73 10.87
N LEU A 190 -2.19 -13.17 12.10
CA LEU A 190 -0.91 -12.89 12.77
C LEU A 190 -0.10 -14.19 13.01
N GLY A 191 1.12 -14.22 12.49
CA GLY A 191 2.03 -15.37 12.64
C GLY A 191 1.99 -16.31 11.44
N ASP A 192 1.71 -17.59 11.68
CA ASP A 192 1.79 -18.66 10.67
C ASP A 192 0.73 -18.52 9.57
N LEU A 193 -0.45 -18.02 9.94
CA LEU A 193 -1.62 -17.99 9.07
C LEU A 193 -1.53 -16.94 7.95
N ALA A 194 -0.77 -15.85 8.13
CA ALA A 194 -0.43 -14.91 7.05
C ALA A 194 0.34 -15.58 5.89
N TYR A 195 1.11 -16.63 6.14
CA TYR A 195 1.90 -17.32 5.12
C TYR A 195 1.11 -18.39 4.34
N LEU A 196 -0.20 -18.55 4.62
CA LEU A 196 -1.07 -19.40 3.79
C LEU A 196 -1.30 -18.74 2.42
N GLU A 197 -1.28 -19.54 1.36
CA GLU A 197 -1.53 -19.11 -0.02
C GLU A 197 -2.83 -18.30 -0.14
N ILE A 198 -3.91 -18.74 0.52
CA ILE A 198 -5.22 -18.06 0.54
C ILE A 198 -5.18 -16.68 1.23
N ALA A 199 -4.29 -16.46 2.20
CA ALA A 199 -4.12 -15.16 2.84
C ALA A 199 -3.36 -14.21 1.92
N GLN A 200 -2.24 -14.66 1.33
CA GLN A 200 -1.44 -13.91 0.35
C GLN A 200 -2.18 -13.65 -0.98
N ASP A 201 -3.18 -14.46 -1.34
CA ASP A 201 -3.98 -14.26 -2.55
C ASP A 201 -5.04 -13.15 -2.40
N ILE A 202 -5.42 -12.82 -1.16
CA ILE A 202 -6.62 -12.03 -0.86
C ILE A 202 -6.28 -10.78 -0.04
N LEU A 203 -5.50 -10.91 1.02
CA LEU A 203 -5.37 -9.87 2.04
C LEU A 203 -4.05 -9.10 1.84
N PHE A 204 -4.13 -7.81 1.51
CA PHE A 204 -2.96 -6.94 1.31
C PHE A 204 -1.98 -7.02 2.50
N GLN A 205 -2.54 -7.05 3.70
CA GLN A 205 -1.83 -7.08 4.98
C GLN A 205 -0.93 -8.32 5.10
N ALA A 206 -1.34 -9.47 4.55
CA ALA A 206 -0.55 -10.69 4.59
C ALA A 206 0.78 -10.54 3.81
N ASP A 207 0.75 -9.89 2.65
CA ASP A 207 1.90 -9.75 1.74
C ASP A 207 3.06 -8.93 2.31
N TYR A 208 2.79 -8.11 3.34
CA TYR A 208 3.82 -7.35 4.06
C TYR A 208 3.98 -7.77 5.53
N PHE A 209 3.26 -8.79 5.99
CA PHE A 209 3.48 -9.35 7.33
C PHE A 209 4.83 -10.08 7.39
N ARG A 210 5.62 -9.79 8.43
CA ARG A 210 6.99 -10.27 8.57
C ARG A 210 7.31 -10.61 10.02
N ASP A 211 7.07 -11.87 10.40
CA ASP A 211 7.44 -12.40 11.71
C ASP A 211 8.97 -12.33 11.92
N PRO A 212 9.48 -11.48 12.84
CA PRO A 212 10.92 -11.31 13.06
C PRO A 212 11.60 -12.60 13.54
N LYS A 213 10.87 -13.54 14.17
CA LYS A 213 11.41 -14.83 14.61
C LYS A 213 11.76 -15.74 13.43
N LYS A 214 11.03 -15.61 12.32
CA LYS A 214 11.25 -16.37 11.07
C LYS A 214 12.24 -15.70 10.12
N VAL A 215 12.64 -14.45 10.40
CA VAL A 215 13.64 -13.71 9.61
C VAL A 215 15.08 -14.16 9.90
N CYS A 216 15.30 -15.04 10.90
CA CYS A 216 16.63 -15.54 11.25
C CYS A 216 17.23 -16.45 10.15
N PHE A 217 18.23 -15.93 9.44
CA PHE A 217 19.28 -16.60 8.64
C PHE A 217 18.94 -17.95 7.96
N GLN A 218 17.76 -18.11 7.36
CA GLN A 218 17.51 -19.23 6.43
C GLN A 218 17.96 -18.89 5.02
N SER A 219 19.27 -19.09 4.81
CA SER A 219 19.89 -19.68 3.62
C SER A 219 19.22 -19.51 2.24
N VAL A 220 20.03 -19.03 1.30
CA VAL A 220 19.96 -19.46 -0.11
C VAL A 220 20.29 -20.97 -0.20
N LYS A 221 19.33 -21.84 0.17
CA LYS A 221 19.41 -23.29 -0.01
C LYS A 221 18.11 -23.88 -0.55
N SER A 222 18.08 -23.97 -1.89
CA SER A 222 17.60 -25.12 -2.64
C SER A 222 16.57 -26.07 -1.98
N THR A 223 15.29 -25.76 -2.14
CA THR A 223 14.23 -26.79 -2.26
C THR A 223 13.33 -26.47 -3.44
N ARG A 224 13.84 -26.71 -4.65
CA ARG A 224 13.04 -26.65 -5.88
C ARG A 224 12.06 -27.84 -5.93
N ARG A 225 10.78 -27.57 -5.67
CA ARG A 225 9.71 -28.10 -6.54
C ARG A 225 8.98 -26.93 -7.18
N ARG A 226 8.90 -26.96 -8.51
CA ARG A 226 8.58 -25.79 -9.34
C ARG A 226 7.08 -25.56 -9.39
N ARG A 227 6.62 -24.42 -8.87
CA ARG A 227 5.83 -23.47 -9.68
C ARG A 227 6.65 -22.18 -9.78
N ARG A 228 6.72 -21.59 -10.98
CA ARG A 228 7.42 -20.31 -11.18
C ARG A 228 6.51 -19.19 -10.69
N VAL A 229 6.69 -18.78 -9.43
CA VAL A 229 6.37 -17.42 -8.99
C VAL A 229 7.71 -16.84 -8.55
N PRO A 230 8.25 -15.80 -9.21
CA PRO A 230 9.45 -15.15 -8.73
C PRO A 230 9.13 -14.44 -7.41
N ALA A 231 9.97 -14.62 -6.38
CA ALA A 231 9.91 -13.81 -5.16
C ALA A 231 10.17 -12.34 -5.54
N GLY A 232 9.09 -11.60 -5.75
CA GLY A 232 9.05 -10.38 -6.53
C GLY A 232 9.25 -9.10 -5.73
N LEU A 233 10.26 -9.05 -4.85
CA LEU A 233 10.76 -7.79 -4.30
C LEU A 233 12.24 -7.94 -3.89
N MET A 234 13.12 -7.15 -4.50
CA MET A 234 14.57 -7.10 -4.26
C MET A 234 15.38 -8.35 -4.65
N ARG A 235 15.74 -8.42 -5.94
CA ARG A 235 17.08 -8.88 -6.37
C ARG A 235 17.79 -7.75 -7.08
N THR A 236 19.01 -7.43 -6.66
CA THR A 236 19.94 -6.63 -7.46
C THR A 236 20.64 -7.56 -8.46
N GLU A 237 20.68 -7.16 -9.73
CA GLU A 237 21.47 -7.85 -10.76
C GLU A 237 22.98 -7.73 -10.43
N PRO A 238 23.77 -8.81 -10.60
CA PRO A 238 25.20 -8.78 -10.31
C PRO A 238 25.95 -7.94 -11.36
N GLY A 239 26.28 -6.71 -11.00
CA GLY A 239 27.03 -5.76 -11.85
C GLY A 239 26.52 -4.33 -11.77
N GLN A 240 25.30 -4.10 -11.28
CA GLN A 240 24.76 -2.75 -11.12
C GLN A 240 25.11 -2.21 -9.74
N LYS A 241 25.86 -1.09 -9.69
CA LYS A 241 26.17 -0.40 -8.44
C LYS A 241 24.86 -0.10 -7.69
N PRO A 242 24.78 -0.35 -6.37
CA PRO A 242 23.58 -0.03 -5.63
C PRO A 242 23.35 1.48 -5.66
N VAL A 243 22.26 1.92 -6.27
CA VAL A 243 21.77 3.29 -6.09
C VAL A 243 21.15 3.36 -4.70
N VAL A 244 22.02 3.55 -3.71
CA VAL A 244 21.60 4.05 -2.41
C VAL A 244 21.07 5.46 -2.67
N ALA A 245 19.76 5.63 -2.60
CA ALA A 245 19.15 6.95 -2.51
C ALA A 245 19.63 7.56 -1.19
N GLY A 246 20.69 8.36 -1.27
CA GLY A 246 21.34 8.95 -0.11
C GLY A 246 20.38 9.87 0.61
N VAL A 247 19.92 9.44 1.78
CA VAL A 247 19.35 10.35 2.77
C VAL A 247 20.52 11.17 3.30
N ASN A 248 20.75 12.34 2.69
CA ASN A 248 21.61 13.35 3.29
C ASN A 248 20.92 13.86 4.56
N VAL A 249 21.20 13.20 5.68
CA VAL A 249 20.89 13.70 7.01
C VAL A 249 21.76 14.95 7.19
N VAL A 250 21.14 16.13 7.04
CA VAL A 250 21.76 17.38 7.45
C VAL A 250 21.74 17.38 8.98
N ASP A 251 22.88 17.02 9.56
CA ASP A 251 23.14 17.20 10.99
C ASP A 251 22.95 18.68 11.33
N LYS A 252 22.03 18.98 12.25
CA LYS A 252 21.86 20.30 12.86
C LYS A 252 22.42 20.29 14.27
N SER A 253 23.73 20.25 14.35
CA SER A 253 24.50 20.61 15.53
C SER A 253 25.32 21.88 15.23
N GLY A 254 24.97 22.98 15.90
CA GLY A 254 25.78 24.22 15.94
C GLY A 254 25.38 25.35 14.98
N ALA A 255 24.48 26.23 15.46
CA ALA A 255 24.52 27.70 15.28
C ALA A 255 23.39 28.32 16.13
#